data_AF-A0A0G4ISE5-F1
#
_entry.id   AF-A0A0G4ISE5-F1
#
_cell.length_a   1.000
_cell.length_b   1.000
_cell.length_c   1.000
_cell.angle_alpha   90.00
_cell.angle_beta   90.00
_cell.angle_gamma   90.00
#
_symmetry.space_group_name_H-M   'P 1'
#
loop_
_entity.id
_entity.type
_entity.pdbx_description
1 polymer ?
#
loop_
_entity_poly.entity_id
_entity_poly.type
_entity_poly.pdbx_seq_one_letter_code
_entity_poly.pdbx_strand_id
1 'polypeptide(L)'
;MATLDDLKAVLRETLETRGVLSQLQARIRAEIFNALEDQEPDRPRLSNENMIVNELIREYLEFNGYQNTLSVFMPETGQPTPAPFEAPFLEQHLHIRPQPSGQHRLFVGVHTVRAR
;
A
#
# COMPACT_ATOMS: atom_id res chain seq x y z
N MET A 1 -29.02 32.31 7.71
CA MET A 1 -28.45 31.87 8.99
C MET A 1 -27.80 30.53 8.73
N ALA A 2 -26.50 30.38 8.98
CA ALA A 2 -25.84 29.08 8.82
C ALA A 2 -26.46 28.09 9.81
N THR A 3 -26.93 26.96 9.31
CA THR A 3 -27.55 25.92 10.13
C THR A 3 -26.46 25.00 10.71
N LEU A 4 -26.80 24.24 11.75
CA LEU A 4 -25.90 23.26 12.35
C LEU A 4 -25.39 22.23 11.31
N ASP A 5 -26.21 21.93 10.31
CA ASP A 5 -25.87 20.98 9.26
C ASP A 5 -24.89 21.56 8.24
N ASP A 6 -25.00 22.85 7.93
CA ASP A 6 -24.00 23.55 7.09
C ASP A 6 -22.62 23.54 7.77
N LEU A 7 -22.59 23.75 9.10
CA LEU A 7 -21.34 23.71 9.86
C LEU A 7 -20.73 22.31 9.84
N LYS A 8 -21.54 21.24 9.99
CA LYS A 8 -21.07 19.86 9.89
C LYS A 8 -20.55 19.54 8.49
N ALA A 9 -21.21 20.01 7.44
CA ALA A 9 -20.80 19.78 6.07
C ALA A 9 -19.43 20.40 5.78
N VAL A 10 -19.23 21.67 6.16
CA VAL A 10 -17.94 22.37 6.02
C VAL A 10 -16.84 21.67 6.82
N LEU A 11 -17.14 21.22 8.03
CA LEU A 11 -16.17 20.55 8.90
C LEU A 11 -15.76 19.19 8.32
N ARG A 12 -16.71 18.45 7.75
CA ARG A 12 -16.45 17.20 7.03
C ARG A 12 -15.58 17.43 5.80
N GLU A 13 -15.94 18.39 4.94
CA GLU A 13 -15.18 18.74 3.74
C GLU A 13 -13.76 19.18 4.07
N THR A 14 -13.58 19.93 5.16
CA THR A 14 -12.27 20.34 5.66
C THR A 14 -11.43 19.13 6.11
N LEU A 15 -12.04 18.18 6.83
CA LEU A 15 -11.36 16.96 7.28
C LEU A 15 -11.04 16.00 6.12
N GLU A 16 -11.88 15.95 5.09
CA GLU A 16 -11.65 15.21 3.84
C GLU A 16 -10.51 15.83 3.04
N THR A 17 -10.52 17.15 2.84
CA THR A 17 -9.47 17.90 2.10
C THR A 17 -8.11 17.77 2.77
N ARG A 18 -8.07 17.75 4.10
CA ARG A 18 -6.83 17.53 4.87
C ARG A 18 -6.39 16.07 4.92
N GLY A 19 -7.17 15.13 4.37
CA GLY A 19 -6.90 13.69 4.41
C GLY A 19 -7.09 13.02 5.78
N VAL A 20 -7.42 13.79 6.82
CA VAL A 20 -7.58 13.29 8.20
C VAL A 20 -8.76 12.35 8.31
N LEU A 21 -9.88 12.64 7.63
CA LEU A 21 -11.04 11.74 7.64
C LEU A 21 -10.72 10.38 7.02
N SER A 22 -9.96 10.39 5.92
CA SER A 22 -9.52 9.18 5.22
C SER A 22 -8.55 8.36 6.06
N GLN A 23 -7.61 9.00 6.76
CA GLN A 23 -6.71 8.32 7.70
C GLN A 23 -7.47 7.67 8.86
N LEU A 24 -8.46 8.38 9.42
CA LEU A 24 -9.29 7.86 10.49
C LEU A 24 -10.11 6.66 10.01
N GLN A 25 -10.71 6.74 8.82
CA GLN A 25 -11.45 5.63 8.21
C GLN A 25 -10.56 4.42 7.94
N ALA A 26 -9.34 4.63 7.42
CA ALA A 26 -8.38 3.55 7.20
C ALA A 26 -8.00 2.85 8.51
N ARG A 27 -7.75 3.63 9.57
CA ARG A 27 -7.46 3.09 10.90
C ARG A 27 -8.63 2.31 11.47
N ILE A 28 -9.86 2.81 11.32
CA ILE A 28 -11.08 2.10 11.73
C ILE A 28 -11.21 0.78 10.97
N ARG A 29 -10.98 0.78 9.64
CA ARG A 29 -11.02 -0.44 8.84
C ARG A 29 -9.97 -1.46 9.30
N ALA A 30 -8.76 -1.02 9.61
CA ALA A 30 -7.70 -1.88 10.14
C ALA A 30 -8.08 -2.47 11.51
N GLU A 31 -8.60 -1.66 12.44
CA GLU A 31 -9.04 -2.16 13.76
C GLU A 31 -10.24 -3.11 13.65
N ILE A 32 -11.18 -2.85 12.76
CA ILE A 32 -12.29 -3.77 12.47
C ILE A 32 -11.76 -5.09 11.95
N PHE A 33 -10.80 -5.04 11.01
CA PHE A 33 -10.18 -6.23 10.46
C PHE A 33 -9.44 -7.05 11.52
N ASN A 34 -8.64 -6.41 12.37
CA ASN A 34 -7.95 -7.03 13.49
C ASN A 34 -8.94 -7.61 14.53
N ALA A 35 -10.06 -6.94 14.78
CA ALA A 35 -11.09 -7.45 15.71
C ALA A 35 -11.90 -8.62 15.13
N LEU A 36 -11.95 -8.74 13.80
CA LEU A 36 -12.61 -9.85 13.09
C LEU A 36 -11.67 -11.05 12.86
N GLU A 37 -10.37 -10.93 13.19
CA GLU A 37 -9.35 -11.98 12.98
C GLU A 37 -9.57 -13.26 13.80
N ASP A 38 -10.53 -13.28 14.75
CA ASP A 38 -11.02 -14.52 15.39
C ASP A 38 -11.80 -15.45 14.42
N GLN A 39 -11.99 -15.03 13.16
CA GLN A 39 -12.60 -15.83 12.08
C GLN A 39 -11.72 -15.84 10.83
N GLU A 40 -10.53 -16.45 10.86
CA GLU A 40 -9.77 -16.70 9.63
C GLU A 40 -10.38 -17.86 8.83
N PRO A 41 -10.89 -17.65 7.59
CA PRO A 41 -10.70 -18.65 6.56
C PRO A 41 -9.25 -18.55 6.10
N ASP A 42 -8.45 -19.54 6.49
CA ASP A 42 -7.22 -20.03 5.83
C ASP A 42 -6.55 -19.01 4.89
N ARG A 43 -5.94 -17.96 5.45
CA ARG A 43 -5.13 -17.05 4.64
C ARG A 43 -4.03 -17.88 3.99
N PRO A 44 -3.89 -17.86 2.64
CA PRO A 44 -2.84 -18.62 1.99
C PRO A 44 -1.50 -18.18 2.58
N ARG A 45 -0.72 -19.13 3.10
CA ARG A 45 0.61 -18.85 3.64
C ARG A 45 1.37 -18.00 2.63
N LEU A 46 1.88 -16.85 3.07
CA LEU A 46 2.69 -15.96 2.24
C LEU A 46 3.86 -16.76 1.65
N SER A 47 3.74 -17.10 0.36
CA SER A 47 4.85 -17.69 -0.38
C SER A 47 5.90 -16.61 -0.65
N ASN A 48 7.15 -17.02 -0.86
CA ASN A 48 8.22 -16.09 -1.24
C ASN A 48 7.84 -15.27 -2.50
N GLU A 49 7.12 -15.88 -3.44
CA GLU A 49 6.61 -15.21 -4.64
C GLU A 49 5.56 -14.14 -4.31
N ASN A 50 4.62 -14.45 -3.40
CA ASN A 50 3.61 -13.47 -2.97
C ASN A 50 4.25 -12.30 -2.24
N MET A 51 5.29 -12.53 -1.43
CA MET A 51 6.04 -11.45 -0.80
C MET A 51 6.76 -10.57 -1.82
N ILE A 52 7.35 -11.16 -2.87
CA ILE A 52 7.97 -10.40 -3.96
C ILE A 52 6.92 -9.54 -4.69
N VAL A 53 5.76 -10.11 -5.02
CA VAL A 53 4.67 -9.38 -5.68
C VAL A 53 4.16 -8.24 -4.80
N ASN A 54 3.96 -8.49 -3.50
CA ASN A 54 3.47 -7.47 -2.60
C ASN A 54 4.49 -6.33 -2.40
N GLU A 55 5.79 -6.63 -2.36
CA GLU A 55 6.84 -5.60 -2.35
C GLU A 55 6.85 -4.76 -3.63
N LEU A 56 6.66 -5.38 -4.80
CA LEU A 56 6.55 -4.65 -6.06
C LEU A 56 5.32 -3.72 -6.10
N ILE A 57 4.18 -4.19 -5.58
CA ILE A 57 2.97 -3.38 -5.45
C ILE A 57 3.22 -2.23 -4.47
N ARG A 58 3.82 -2.51 -3.30
CA ARG A 58 4.16 -1.49 -2.30
C ARG A 58 5.04 -0.39 -2.90
N GLU A 59 6.10 -0.77 -3.61
CA GLU A 59 7.01 0.15 -4.28
C GLU A 59 6.30 1.03 -5.33
N TYR A 60 5.34 0.45 -6.07
CA TYR A 60 4.53 1.20 -7.03
C TYR A 60 3.57 2.19 -6.36
N LEU A 61 2.89 1.77 -5.30
CA LEU A 61 1.98 2.65 -4.54
C LEU A 61 2.77 3.80 -3.92
N GLU A 62 3.97 3.53 -3.40
CA GLU A 62 4.87 4.53 -2.82
C GLU A 62 5.32 5.56 -3.88
N PHE A 63 5.74 5.10 -5.07
CA PHE A 63 6.14 5.98 -6.15
C PHE A 63 5.05 6.96 -6.59
N ASN A 64 3.84 6.43 -6.78
CA ASN A 64 2.72 7.23 -7.28
C ASN A 64 2.06 8.07 -6.17
N GLY A 65 2.59 8.03 -4.95
CA GLY A 65 2.07 8.79 -3.82
C GLY A 65 0.74 8.29 -3.27
N TYR A 66 0.39 7.02 -3.49
CA TYR A 66 -0.86 6.40 -3.04
C TYR A 66 -0.82 5.99 -1.56
N GLN A 67 -0.51 6.94 -0.68
CA GLN A 67 -0.31 6.70 0.76
C GLN A 67 -1.56 6.13 1.46
N ASN A 68 -2.76 6.53 1.00
CA ASN A 68 -4.02 6.02 1.55
C ASN A 68 -4.24 4.52 1.25
N THR A 69 -3.81 4.07 0.07
CA THR A 69 -3.89 2.65 -0.30
C THR A 69 -2.81 1.87 0.43
N LEU A 70 -1.62 2.45 0.56
CA LEU A 70 -0.49 1.84 1.27
C LEU A 70 -0.81 1.57 2.75
N SER A 71 -1.51 2.49 3.43
CA SER A 71 -1.87 2.35 4.85
C SER A 71 -2.82 1.20 5.14
N VAL A 72 -3.57 0.74 4.14
CA VAL A 72 -4.48 -0.42 4.23
C VAL A 72 -3.80 -1.68 3.68
N PHE A 73 -3.04 -1.56 2.60
CA PHE A 73 -2.34 -2.68 1.97
C PHE A 73 -1.27 -3.32 2.87
N MET A 74 -0.52 -2.53 3.63
CA MET A 74 0.51 -3.05 4.53
C MET A 74 -0.06 -4.00 5.61
N PRO A 75 -1.09 -3.61 6.40
CA PRO A 75 -1.70 -4.53 7.35
C PRO A 75 -2.45 -5.69 6.67
N GLU A 76 -3.08 -5.47 5.51
CA GLU A 76 -3.78 -6.55 4.78
C GLU A 76 -2.84 -7.67 4.30
N THR A 77 -1.61 -7.32 3.88
CA THR A 77 -0.65 -8.31 3.39
C THR A 77 0.07 -9.08 4.50
N GLY A 78 -0.02 -8.63 5.75
CA GLY A 78 0.69 -9.26 6.87
C GLY A 78 2.22 -9.29 6.71
N GLN A 79 2.78 -8.46 5.83
CA GLN A 79 4.23 -8.45 5.59
C GLN A 79 4.97 -7.86 6.79
N PRO A 80 6.13 -8.43 7.16
CA PRO A 80 6.95 -7.89 8.23
C PRO A 80 7.40 -6.48 7.88
N THR A 81 7.36 -5.59 8.88
CA THR A 81 7.93 -4.25 8.81
C THR A 81 9.18 -4.25 9.72
N PRO A 82 10.39 -3.92 9.23
CA PRO A 82 10.73 -3.35 7.91
C PRO A 82 10.66 -4.37 6.76
N ALA A 83 10.64 -3.86 5.52
CA ALA A 83 10.47 -4.62 4.29
C ALA A 83 11.35 -5.89 4.27
N PRO A 84 10.79 -7.06 3.91
CA PRO A 84 11.48 -8.34 4.03
C PRO A 84 12.66 -8.53 3.08
N PHE A 85 12.73 -7.75 1.99
CA PHE A 85 13.75 -7.88 0.97
C PHE A 85 14.47 -6.56 0.73
N GLU A 86 15.79 -6.62 0.73
CA GLU A 86 16.63 -5.52 0.27
C GLU A 86 16.54 -5.39 -1.26
N ALA A 87 16.67 -4.16 -1.77
CA ALA A 87 16.60 -3.87 -3.20
C ALA A 87 17.44 -4.84 -4.09
N PRO A 88 18.70 -5.17 -3.75
CA PRO A 88 19.55 -6.05 -4.56
C PRO A 88 19.00 -7.48 -4.69
N PHE A 89 18.33 -7.99 -3.66
CA PHE A 89 17.77 -9.36 -3.67
C PHE A 89 16.68 -9.49 -4.72
N LEU A 90 15.76 -8.52 -4.74
CA LEU A 90 14.70 -8.46 -5.74
C LEU A 90 15.28 -8.28 -7.16
N GLU A 91 16.46 -7.66 -7.32
CA GLU A 91 17.02 -7.30 -8.65
C GLU A 91 17.56 -8.55 -9.32
N GLN A 92 18.26 -9.34 -8.52
CA GLN A 92 18.77 -10.65 -8.88
C GLN A 92 17.62 -11.63 -9.19
N HIS A 93 16.55 -11.63 -8.40
CA HIS A 93 15.42 -12.55 -8.60
C HIS A 93 14.52 -12.17 -9.78
N LEU A 94 14.38 -10.87 -10.09
CA LEU A 94 13.53 -10.39 -11.19
C LEU A 94 14.30 -10.18 -12.51
N HIS A 95 15.61 -10.45 -12.53
CA HIS A 95 16.51 -10.14 -13.65
C HIS A 95 16.42 -8.66 -14.09
N ILE A 96 16.13 -7.75 -13.17
CA ILE A 96 16.03 -6.31 -13.42
C ILE A 96 17.39 -5.70 -13.08
N ARG A 97 17.94 -4.84 -13.97
CA ARG A 97 19.25 -4.22 -13.73
C ARG A 97 19.22 -3.35 -12.46
N PRO A 98 20.29 -3.38 -11.64
CA PRO A 98 20.49 -2.41 -10.57
C PRO A 98 20.50 -1.01 -11.15
N GLN A 99 19.64 -0.12 -10.64
CA GLN A 99 19.56 1.25 -11.12
C GLN A 99 19.60 2.23 -9.94
N PRO A 100 20.37 3.32 -10.03
CA PRO A 100 20.45 4.31 -8.95
C PRO A 100 19.10 4.97 -8.67
N SER A 101 18.92 5.31 -7.39
CA SER A 101 17.81 6.00 -6.75
C SER A 101 17.05 6.97 -7.68
N GLY A 102 15.93 6.51 -8.25
CA GLY A 102 15.07 7.38 -9.05
C GLY A 102 14.15 6.69 -10.06
N GLN A 103 14.27 5.39 -10.30
CA GLN A 103 13.42 4.70 -11.28
C GLN A 103 12.88 3.36 -10.78
N HIS A 104 11.55 3.21 -10.81
CA HIS A 104 10.82 2.11 -10.18
C HIS A 104 10.82 0.84 -11.00
N ARG A 105 10.86 -0.29 -10.29
CA ARG A 105 11.27 -1.58 -10.86
C ARG A 105 10.16 -2.25 -11.64
N LEU A 106 8.89 -2.02 -11.27
CA LEU A 106 7.74 -2.42 -12.09
C LEU A 106 7.71 -1.71 -13.45
N PHE A 107 8.10 -0.43 -13.51
CA PHE A 107 8.09 0.33 -14.77
C PHE A 107 9.14 -0.22 -15.75
N VAL A 108 10.32 -0.58 -15.23
CA VAL A 108 11.40 -1.18 -16.02
C VAL A 108 11.05 -2.60 -16.44
N GLY A 109 10.42 -3.41 -15.59
CA GLY A 109 9.96 -4.75 -15.96
C GLY A 109 9.03 -4.72 -17.16
N VAL A 110 8.02 -3.83 -17.15
CA VAL A 110 7.08 -3.66 -18.27
C VAL A 110 7.79 -3.17 -19.54
N HIS A 111 8.73 -2.22 -19.43
CA HIS A 111 9.49 -1.74 -20.59
C HIS A 111 10.47 -2.78 -21.14
N THR A 112 11.05 -3.63 -20.29
CA THR A 112 11.99 -4.68 -20.69
C THR A 112 11.27 -5.85 -21.37
N VAL A 113 10.08 -6.23 -20.88
CA VAL A 113 9.23 -7.24 -21.51
C VAL A 113 8.72 -6.77 -22.87
N ARG A 114 8.48 -5.47 -23.05
CA ARG A 114 8.06 -4.89 -24.35
C ARG A 114 9.20 -4.78 -25.38
N ALA A 115 10.45 -4.97 -24.96
CA ALA A 115 11.64 -4.89 -25.81
C ALA A 115 12.21 -6.26 -26.22
N ARG A 116 11.50 -7.37 -25.94
CA ARG A 116 11.81 -8.72 -26.41
C ARG A 116 10.79 -9.21 -27.43
#